data_AF-A0A7V8VI32-F1
#
_entry.id   AF-A0A7V8VI32-F1
#
_cell.length_a   1.000
_cell.length_b   1.000
_cell.length_c   1.000
_cell.angle_alpha   90.00
_cell.angle_beta   90.00
_cell.angle_gamma   90.00
#
_symmetry.space_group_name_H-M   'P 1'
#
loop_
_entity.id
_entity.type
_entity.pdbx_description
1 polymer ?
#
loop_
_entity_poly.entity_id
_entity_poly.type
_entity_poly.pdbx_seq_one_letter_code
_entity_poly.pdbx_strand_id
1 'polypeptide(L)' 'MRLMIFAVVGMVLFLLAYGFGLGGTVAALIFLFVLFNGALDRVAQPLLEKLRA' A
#
# COMPACT_ATOMS: atom_id res chain seq x y z
N MET A 1 -4.86 -8.23 -9.57
CA MET A 1 -3.53 -7.67 -9.90
C MET A 1 -3.20 -6.36 -9.17
N ARG A 2 -4.15 -5.44 -8.90
CA ARG A 2 -3.86 -4.17 -8.20
C ARG A 2 -3.21 -4.34 -6.82
N LEU A 3 -3.67 -5.29 -6.00
CA LEU A 3 -3.09 -5.53 -4.67
C LEU A 3 -1.59 -5.91 -4.72
N MET A 4 -1.17 -6.66 -5.74
CA MET A 4 0.22 -7.04 -5.95
C MET A 4 1.10 -5.83 -6.29
N ILE A 5 0.56 -4.87 -7.05
CA ILE A 5 1.24 -3.60 -7.36
C ILE A 5 1.46 -2.81 -6.07
N PHE A 6 0.44 -2.68 -5.22
CA PHE A 6 0.58 -2.00 -3.93
C PHE A 6 1.59 -2.70 -3.00
N ALA A 7 1.65 -4.03 -2.99
CA ALA A 7 2.64 -4.77 -2.22
C ALA A 7 4.08 -4.50 -2.70
N VAL A 8 4.30 -4.50 -4.02
CA VAL A 8 5.61 -4.20 -4.61
C VAL A 8 6.02 -2.76 -4.32
N VAL A 9 5.13 -1.79 -4.52
CA VAL A 9 5.39 -0.37 -4.22
C VAL A 9 5.67 -0.16 -2.74
N GLY A 10 4.88 -0.79 -1.85
CA GLY A 10 5.12 -0.76 -0.42
C GLY A 10 6.50 -1.30 -0.05
N MET A 11 6.92 -2.41 -0.67
CA MET A 11 8.22 -3.04 -0.38
C MET A 11 9.39 -2.17 -0.86
N VAL A 12 9.26 -1.49 -2.00
CA VAL A 12 10.25 -0.51 -2.46
C VAL A 12 10.35 0.66 -1.49
N LEU A 13 9.21 1.20 -1.04
CA LEU A 13 9.19 2.29 -0.07
C LEU A 13 9.75 1.88 1.30
N PHE A 14 9.54 0.63 1.72
CA PHE A 14 10.17 0.06 2.91
C PHE A 14 11.69 0.09 2.81
N LEU A 15 12.24 -0.41 1.69
CA LEU A 15 13.68 -0.47 1.48
C LEU A 15 14.30 0.93 1.41
N LEU A 16 13.63 1.87 0.73
CA LEU A 16 14.07 3.27 0.69
C LEU A 16 14.04 3.89 2.09
N ALA A 17 12.92 3.77 2.82
CA ALA A 17 12.80 4.34 4.15
C ALA A 17 13.84 3.77 5.13
N TYR A 18 14.09 2.47 5.04
CA TYR A 18 15.14 1.81 5.81
C TYR A 18 16.54 2.34 5.44
N GLY A 19 16.83 2.47 4.13
CA GLY A 19 18.09 3.00 3.62
C GLY A 19 18.36 4.47 4.00
N PHE A 20 17.31 5.29 4.13
CA PHE A 20 17.40 6.68 4.61
C PHE A 20 17.52 6.79 6.14
N GLY A 21 17.55 5.68 6.88
CA GLY A 21 17.78 5.70 8.32
C GLY A 21 16.56 6.05 9.17
N LEU A 22 15.34 5.99 8.61
CA LEU A 22 14.09 6.24 9.36
C LEU A 22 13.79 5.20 10.45
N GLY A 23 14.55 4.10 10.48
CA GLY A 23 14.38 2.99 11.42
C GLY A 23 13.38 1.95 10.92
N GLY A 24 13.61 0.68 11.27
CA GLY A 24 12.83 -0.47 10.78
C GLY A 24 11.33 -0.36 11.09
N THR A 25 10.97 0.17 12.25
CA THR A 25 9.58 0.38 12.66
C THR A 25 8.86 1.39 11.76
N VAL A 26 9.48 2.54 11.48
CA VAL A 26 8.87 3.58 10.62
C VAL A 26 8.75 3.07 9.19
N ALA A 27 9.78 2.38 8.68
CA ALA A 27 9.73 1.74 7.37
C ALA A 27 8.58 0.72 7.28
N ALA A 28 8.39 -0.12 8.31
CA ALA A 28 7.28 -1.09 8.36
C ALA A 28 5.91 -0.40 8.43
N LEU A 29 5.78 0.72 9.13
CA LEU A 29 4.55 1.52 9.15
C LEU A 29 4.21 2.08 7.76
N ILE A 30 5.21 2.56 7.01
CA ILE A 30 5.04 3.02 5.63
C ILE A 30 4.57 1.86 4.74
N PHE A 31 5.20 0.69 4.87
CA PHE A 31 4.80 -0.52 4.14
C PHE A 31 3.34 -0.88 4.40
N LEU A 32 2.96 -0.99 5.67
CA LEU A 32 1.61 -1.34 6.09
C LEU A 32 0.58 -0.31 5.63
N PHE A 33 0.93 0.98 5.67
CA PHE A 33 0.07 2.06 5.19
C PHE A 33 -0.24 1.92 3.69
N VAL A 34 0.77 1.63 2.86
CA VAL A 34 0.59 1.44 1.42
C VAL A 34 -0.21 0.17 1.13
N LEU A 35 0.08 -0.92 1.86
CA LEU A 35 -0.66 -2.18 1.72
C LEU A 35 -2.14 -2.02 2.10
N PHE A 36 -2.41 -1.28 3.18
CA PHE A 36 -3.75 -0.98 3.65
C PHE A 36 -4.55 -0.16 2.62
N ASN A 37 -3.93 0.86 2.01
CA ASN A 37 -4.56 1.61 0.92
C ASN A 37 -4.90 0.69 -0.28
N GLY A 38 -4.00 -0.22 -0.66
CA GLY A 38 -4.28 -1.20 -1.70
C GLY A 38 -5.42 -2.16 -1.37
N ALA A 39 -5.55 -2.55 -0.10
CA ALA A 39 -6.66 -3.36 0.38
C ALA A 39 -7.98 -2.58 0.38
N LEU A 40 -7.98 -1.34 0.85
CA LEU A 40 -9.14 -0.46 0.79
C LEU A 40 -9.60 -0.22 -0.64
N ASP A 41 -8.67 0.03 -1.56
CA ASP A 41 -8.98 0.22 -2.97
C ASP A 41 -9.64 -1.02 -3.60
N ARG A 42 -9.18 -2.23 -3.24
CA ARG A 42 -9.83 -3.49 -3.65
C ARG A 42 -11.26 -3.59 -3.13
N VAL A 43 -11.53 -3.13 -1.91
CA VAL A 43 -12.87 -3.13 -1.29
C VAL A 43 -13.75 -2.00 -1.84
N ALA A 44 -13.16 -0.86 -2.19
CA ALA A 44 -13.85 0.29 -2.74
C ALA A 44 -14.25 0.11 -4.21
N GLN A 45 -13.51 -0.68 -4.99
CA GLN A 45 -13.85 -0.98 -6.39
C GLN A 45 -15.32 -1.44 -6.60
N PRO A 46 -15.86 -2.44 -5.89
CA PRO A 46 -17.25 -2.86 -6.08
C PRO A 46 -18.27 -1.79 -5.67
N LEU A 47 -17.92 -0.91 -4.71
CA LEU A 47 -18.78 0.23 -4.33
C LEU A 47 -18.79 1.31 -5.42
N LEU A 48 -17.62 1.60 -5.99
CA LEU A 48 -17.47 2.55 -7.10
C LEU A 48 -18.12 2.04 -8.39
N GLU A 49 -18.05 0.74 -8.68
CA GLU A 49 -18.75 0.14 -9.82
C GLU A 49 -20.27 0.26 -9.67
N LYS A 50 -20.81 0.09 -8.44
CA LYS A 50 -22.25 0.28 -8.17
C LYS A 50 -22.70 1.74 -8.26
N LEU A 51 -21.84 2.69 -7.92
CA LEU A 51 -22.11 4.13 -8.05
C LEU A 51 -21.98 4.66 -9.49
N ARG A 52 -21.33 3.89 -10.36
CA ARG A 52 -21.13 4.24 -11.77
C ARG A 52 -22.23 3.68 -12.69
N ALA A 53 -23.13 2.87 -12.16
CA ALA A 53 -24.35 2.36 -12.81
C ALA A 53 -25.55 3.26 -12.50
#